data_AF-A0A9P4R8E3-F1
#
_entry.id   AF-A0A9P4R8E3-F1
#
_cell.length_a   1.000
_cell.length_b   1.000
_cell.length_c   1.000
_cell.angle_alpha   90.00
_cell.angle_beta   90.00
_cell.angle_gamma   90.00
#
_symmetry.space_group_name_H-M   'P 1'
#
loop_
_entity.id
_entity.type
_entity.pdbx_description
1 polymer ?
#
loop_
_entity_poly.entity_id
_entity_poly.type
_entity_poly.pdbx_seq_one_letter_code
_entity_poly.pdbx_strand_id
1 'polypeptide(L)' 'MGSAVFFAIRDALKAARAQFGEHEVLSLRSPATVERIRISCADPILKRAWVEPQEGEKSFFISI' A
#
# COMPACT_ATOMS: atom_id res chain seq x y z
N MET A 1 -3.22 23.36 -0.41
CA MET A 1 -3.44 22.57 -1.63
C MET A 1 -2.41 21.45 -1.86
N GLY A 2 -1.36 21.27 -1.03
CA GLY A 2 -0.32 20.24 -1.26
C GLY A 2 -0.76 18.77 -1.15
N SER A 3 -1.95 18.49 -0.58
CA SER A 3 -2.48 17.13 -0.44
C SER A 3 -3.36 16.68 -1.60
N ALA A 4 -3.64 17.53 -2.60
CA ALA A 4 -4.49 17.17 -3.74
C ALA A 4 -3.95 15.93 -4.47
N VAL A 5 -2.63 15.89 -4.71
CA VAL A 5 -1.94 14.76 -5.35
C VAL A 5 -2.03 13.50 -4.48
N PHE A 6 -1.89 13.62 -3.16
CA PHE A 6 -2.03 12.49 -2.24
C PHE A 6 -3.42 11.84 -2.32
N PHE A 7 -4.47 12.65 -2.40
CA PHE A 7 -5.83 12.13 -2.53
C PHE A 7 -6.13 11.60 -3.93
N ALA A 8 -5.55 12.17 -4.98
CA ALA A 8 -5.62 11.60 -6.33
C ALA A 8 -4.98 10.21 -6.40
N ILE A 9 -3.81 10.02 -5.75
CA ILE A 9 -3.17 8.70 -5.61
C ILE A 9 -4.07 7.72 -4.83
N ARG A 10 -4.67 8.17 -3.72
CA ARG A 10 -5.60 7.34 -2.94
C ARG A 10 -6.80 6.89 -3.77
N ASP A 11 -7.34 7.76 -4.60
CA ASP A 11 -8.47 7.44 -5.47
C ASP A 11 -8.09 6.43 -6.56
N ALA A 12 -6.94 6.65 -7.22
CA ALA A 12 -6.38 5.69 -8.18
C ALA A 12 -6.16 4.29 -7.57
N LEU A 13 -5.67 4.23 -6.32
CA LEU A 13 -5.50 2.96 -5.61
C LEU A 13 -6.83 2.26 -5.31
N LYS A 14 -7.89 3.00 -4.96
CA LYS A 14 -9.22 2.41 -4.78
C LYS A 14 -9.74 1.77 -6.08
N ALA A 15 -9.56 2.46 -7.21
CA ALA A 15 -9.94 1.93 -8.51
C ALA A 15 -9.13 0.66 -8.87
N ALA A 16 -7.81 0.68 -8.65
CA ALA A 16 -6.95 -0.48 -8.90
C ALA A 16 -7.34 -1.69 -8.03
N ARG A 17 -7.62 -1.47 -6.73
CA ARG A 17 -8.05 -2.54 -5.82
C ARG A 17 -9.40 -3.14 -6.23
N ALA A 18 -10.34 -2.31 -6.70
CA ALA A 18 -11.64 -2.77 -7.17
C ALA A 18 -11.52 -3.73 -8.39
N GLN A 19 -10.49 -3.59 -9.23
CA GLN A 19 -10.23 -4.53 -10.34
C GLN A 19 -9.93 -5.96 -9.86
N PHE A 20 -9.48 -6.10 -8.61
CA PHE A 20 -9.15 -7.39 -7.99
C PHE A 20 -10.17 -7.78 -6.89
N GLY A 21 -11.34 -7.13 -6.84
CA GLY A 21 -12.39 -7.41 -5.87
C GLY A 21 -12.10 -6.93 -4.45
N GLU A 22 -11.10 -6.05 -4.28
CA GLU A 22 -10.66 -5.55 -2.97
C GLU A 22 -11.36 -4.22 -2.64
N HIS A 23 -12.41 -4.29 -1.80
CA HIS A 23 -13.24 -3.14 -1.43
C HIS A 23 -13.02 -2.64 0.01
N GLU A 24 -12.10 -3.26 0.73
CA GLU A 24 -11.72 -2.86 2.09
C GLU A 24 -11.24 -1.39 2.16
N VAL A 25 -11.44 -0.78 3.33
CA VAL A 25 -11.06 0.62 3.56
C VAL A 25 -9.55 0.80 3.37
N LEU A 26 -9.18 1.55 2.33
CA LEU A 26 -7.78 1.87 2.04
C LEU A 26 -7.23 2.91 3.04
N SER A 27 -6.35 2.46 3.94
CA SER A 27 -5.56 3.33 4.82
C SER A 27 -4.18 3.59 4.21
N LEU A 28 -4.01 4.77 3.58
CA LEU A 28 -2.73 5.21 3.01
C LEU A 28 -2.05 6.21 3.95
N ARG A 29 -0.77 5.99 4.27
CA ARG A 29 0.03 6.86 5.15
C ARG A 29 0.90 7.82 4.34
N SER A 30 0.95 9.10 4.74
CA SER A 30 1.89 10.08 4.17
C SER A 30 3.33 9.86 4.67
N PRO A 31 4.37 10.03 3.82
CA PRO A 31 4.30 10.29 2.38
C PRO A 31 3.82 9.07 1.59
N ALA A 32 3.12 9.28 0.46
CA ALA A 32 2.74 8.23 -0.48
C ALA A 32 3.95 7.82 -1.33
N THR A 33 4.92 7.15 -0.71
CA THR A 33 6.09 6.61 -1.41
C THR A 33 5.69 5.54 -2.42
N VAL A 34 6.53 5.30 -3.42
CA VAL A 34 6.31 4.24 -4.42
C VAL A 34 6.11 2.87 -3.77
N GLU A 35 6.83 2.58 -2.69
CA GLU A 35 6.69 1.36 -1.89
C GLU A 35 5.27 1.25 -1.30
N ARG A 36 4.78 2.28 -0.60
CA ARG A 36 3.45 2.27 0.01
C ARG A 36 2.33 2.17 -1.03
N ILE A 37 2.51 2.83 -2.18
CA ILE A 37 1.57 2.74 -3.30
C ILE A 37 1.52 1.29 -3.81
N ARG A 38 2.68 0.69 -4.11
CA ARG A 38 2.79 -0.69 -4.61
C ARG A 38 2.21 -1.71 -3.64
N ILE A 39 2.50 -1.57 -2.35
CA ILE A 39 1.99 -2.49 -1.31
C ILE A 39 0.46 -2.39 -1.15
N SER A 40 -0.13 -1.24 -1.49
CA SER A 40 -1.56 -0.99 -1.31
C SER A 40 -2.46 -1.54 -2.43
N CYS A 41 -1.91 -1.96 -3.58
CA CYS A 41 -2.69 -2.37 -4.75
C CYS A 41 -3.43 -3.71 -4.59
N ALA A 42 -3.01 -4.58 -3.66
CA ALA A 42 -3.65 -5.86 -3.34
C ALA A 42 -3.87 -6.83 -4.53
N ASP A 43 -3.00 -6.77 -5.54
CA ASP A 43 -3.10 -7.64 -6.72
C ASP A 43 -2.47 -9.04 -6.50
N PRO A 44 -2.65 -9.98 -7.45
CA PRO A 44 -2.13 -11.34 -7.31
C PRO A 44 -0.59 -11.42 -7.23
N ILE A 45 0.13 -10.45 -7.78
CA ILE A 45 1.60 -10.43 -7.72
C ILE A 45 2.02 -10.16 -6.28
N LEU A 46 1.40 -9.16 -5.65
CA LEU A 46 1.66 -8.83 -4.25
C LEU A 46 1.32 -9.99 -3.32
N LYS A 47 0.16 -10.64 -3.52
CA LYS A 47 -0.25 -11.79 -2.68
C LYS A 47 0.74 -12.95 -2.77
N ARG A 48 1.35 -13.17 -3.93
CA ARG A 48 2.37 -14.23 -4.12
C ARG A 48 3.75 -13.86 -3.58
N ALA A 49 4.07 -12.57 -3.55
CA ALA A 49 5.35 -12.06 -3.08
C ALA A 49 5.33 -11.62 -1.60
N TRP A 50 4.24 -11.89 -0.88
CA TRP A 50 4.10 -11.51 0.52
C TRP A 50 5.06 -12.33 1.40
N VAL A 51 5.81 -11.64 2.25
CA VAL A 51 6.77 -12.25 3.18
C VAL A 51 6.42 -11.80 4.58
N GLU A 52 6.30 -12.76 5.48
CA GLU A 52 6.09 -12.52 6.91
C GLU A 52 7.43 -12.63 7.65
N PRO A 53 7.71 -11.72 8.59
CA PRO A 53 8.92 -11.80 9.41
C PRO A 53 8.89 -13.07 10.26
N GLN A 54 10.01 -13.78 10.32
CA GLN A 54 10.17 -14.96 11.16
C GLN A 54 10.52 -14.60 12.60
N GLU A 55 10.44 -15.59 13.49
CA GLU A 55 10.77 -15.40 14.90
C GLU A 55 12.22 -14.91 15.07
N GLY A 56 12.39 -13.78 15.77
CA GLY A 56 13.69 -13.17 16.03
C GLY A 56 14.18 -12.19 14.96
N GLU A 57 13.50 -12.06 13.81
CA GLU A 57 13.87 -11.09 12.78
C GLU A 57 13.49 -9.66 13.19
N LYS A 58 14.41 -8.71 12.96
CA LYS A 58 14.20 -7.29 13.24
C LYS A 58 14.08 -6.51 11.94
N SER A 59 13.13 -5.59 11.89
CA SER A 59 13.01 -4.65 10.77
C SER A 59 14.27 -3.80 10.63
N PHE A 60 14.80 -3.72 9.42
CA PHE A 60 15.87 -2.78 9.08
C PHE A 60 15.39 -1.33 9.06
N PHE A 61 14.11 -1.09 8.74
CA PHE A 61 13.54 0.25 8.62
C PHE A 61 12.84 0.68 9.90
N ILE A 62 13.00 1.96 10.24
CA ILE A 62 12.26 2.66 11.31
C ILE A 62 11.09 3.41 10.66
N SER A 63 9.88 3.19 11.16
CA SER A 63 8.71 3.98 10.77
C SER A 63 8.58 5.18 11.71
N ILE A 64 8.58 6.40 11.17
CA ILE A 64 8.20 7.63 11.92
C ILE A 64 6.72 7.89 11.71
#